data_AF-A0A927MRM2-F1
#
_entry.id   AF-A0A927MRM2-F1
#
_cell.length_a   1.000
_cell.length_b   1.000
_cell.length_c   1.000
_cell.angle_alpha   90.00
_cell.angle_beta   90.00
_cell.angle_gamma   90.00
#
_symmetry.space_group_name_H-M   'P 1'
#
loop_
_entity.id
_entity.type
_entity.pdbx_description
1 polymer ?
#
loop_
_entity_poly.entity_id
_entity_poly.type
_entity_poly.pdbx_seq_one_letter_code
_entity_poly.pdbx_strand_id
1 'polypeptide(L)'
;MLASLNLPAEAGEHLAARAALLDGTYREVAARMPANSQIVFDDGRLHFAALEPEPEPASLRQPRGGGGDAAPVDLPEALLEVFSWTGADQAFTSVTGGEARLKDLHVTIAALLVAHSCNVGYTPVIGAADALKYGRLSHVDQTYLRPATWRAANAKLIHCQASIPLAQVWGSSTPSCCSTRGTWMPR
;
A
#
# COMPACT_ATOMS: atom_id res chain seq x y z
N MET A 1 -6.38 -26.10 16.60
CA MET A 1 -5.45 -26.68 17.58
C MET A 1 -4.26 -25.75 17.73
N LEU A 2 -3.92 -25.32 18.94
CA LEU A 2 -2.83 -24.37 19.23
C LEU A 2 -1.47 -24.79 18.62
N ALA A 3 -1.26 -26.11 18.46
CA ALA A 3 -0.11 -26.68 17.78
C ALA A 3 0.06 -26.25 16.30
N SER A 4 -1.04 -25.99 15.57
CA SER A 4 -0.98 -25.56 14.16
C SER A 4 -0.50 -24.12 13.98
N LEU A 5 -0.47 -23.34 15.07
CA LEU A 5 0.00 -21.95 15.10
C LEU A 5 1.37 -21.81 15.78
N ASN A 6 2.01 -22.94 16.15
CA ASN A 6 3.27 -22.98 16.90
C ASN A 6 3.21 -22.15 18.21
N LEU A 7 2.04 -22.11 18.85
CA LEU A 7 1.81 -21.38 20.10
C LEU A 7 1.91 -22.33 21.30
N PRO A 8 2.44 -21.87 22.45
CA PRO A 8 2.41 -22.63 23.71
C PRO A 8 0.97 -23.02 24.09
N ALA A 9 0.82 -24.16 24.75
CA ALA A 9 -0.49 -24.64 25.19
C ALA A 9 -1.11 -23.72 26.28
N GLU A 10 -0.25 -23.10 27.09
CA GLU A 10 -0.64 -22.19 28.16
C GLU A 10 -0.49 -20.72 27.73
N ALA A 11 -1.59 -19.97 27.81
CA ALA A 11 -1.61 -18.55 27.45
C ALA A 11 -0.65 -17.71 28.34
N GLY A 12 -0.49 -18.09 29.61
CA GLY A 12 0.41 -17.42 30.55
C GLY A 12 1.89 -17.54 30.13
N GLU A 13 2.31 -18.72 29.69
CA GLU A 13 3.67 -18.94 29.19
C GLU A 13 3.94 -18.15 27.91
N HIS A 14 2.97 -18.09 26.99
CA HIS A 14 3.11 -17.29 25.78
C HIS A 14 3.25 -15.80 26.08
N LEU A 15 2.38 -15.26 26.96
CA LEU A 15 2.44 -13.85 27.33
C LEU A 15 3.73 -13.51 28.08
N ALA A 16 4.19 -14.38 28.98
CA ALA A 16 5.46 -14.20 29.68
C ALA A 16 6.63 -14.18 28.69
N ALA A 17 6.66 -15.11 27.73
CA ALA A 17 7.69 -15.14 26.68
C ALA A 17 7.67 -13.89 25.79
N ARG A 18 6.47 -13.41 25.39
CA ARG A 18 6.33 -12.17 24.60
C ARG A 18 6.73 -10.93 25.39
N ALA A 19 6.36 -10.85 26.67
CA ALA A 19 6.75 -9.76 27.55
C ALA A 19 8.28 -9.71 27.75
N ALA A 20 8.91 -10.86 27.98
CA ALA A 20 10.37 -10.96 28.11
C ALA A 20 11.09 -10.57 26.80
N LEU A 21 10.58 -11.02 25.64
CA LEU A 21 11.11 -10.61 24.34
C LEU A 21 10.99 -9.10 24.13
N LEU A 22 9.82 -8.53 24.44
CA LEU A 22 9.56 -7.10 24.31
C LEU A 22 10.51 -6.28 25.19
N ASP A 23 10.63 -6.63 26.48
CA ASP A 23 11.55 -5.99 27.43
C ASP A 23 13.01 -6.12 26.99
N GLY A 24 13.44 -7.31 26.55
CA GLY A 24 14.79 -7.52 26.03
C GLY A 24 15.09 -6.67 24.79
N THR A 25 14.13 -6.59 23.86
CA THR A 25 14.26 -5.77 22.65
C THR A 25 14.33 -4.28 23.01
N TYR A 26 13.50 -3.80 23.95
CA TYR A 26 13.56 -2.42 24.42
C TYR A 26 14.90 -2.08 25.06
N ARG A 27 15.47 -2.98 25.87
CA ARG A 27 16.80 -2.78 26.47
C ARG A 27 17.91 -2.75 25.43
N GLU A 28 17.84 -3.61 24.42
CA GLU A 28 18.81 -3.63 23.32
C GLU A 28 18.75 -2.32 22.51
N VAL A 29 17.54 -1.84 22.19
CA VAL A 29 17.34 -0.55 21.53
C VAL A 29 17.87 0.58 22.41
N ALA A 30 17.49 0.63 23.68
CA ALA A 30 17.94 1.66 24.63
C ALA A 30 19.47 1.67 24.80
N ALA A 31 20.13 0.51 24.77
CA ALA A 31 21.58 0.41 24.86
C ALA A 31 22.30 0.93 23.59
N ARG A 32 21.71 0.76 22.41
CA ARG A 32 22.26 1.26 21.13
C ARG A 32 21.93 2.72 20.87
N MET A 33 20.93 3.25 21.56
CA MET A 33 20.38 4.58 21.34
C MET A 33 21.40 5.72 21.50
N PRO A 34 22.28 5.74 22.53
CA PRO A 34 23.29 6.80 22.67
C PRO A 34 24.33 6.81 21.54
N ALA A 35 24.49 5.69 20.83
CA ALA A 35 25.41 5.55 19.70
C ALA A 35 24.75 5.85 18.34
N ASN A 36 23.43 6.12 18.31
CA ASN A 36 22.70 6.37 17.07
C ASN A 36 22.63 7.88 16.78
N SER A 37 23.46 8.35 15.85
CA SER A 37 23.50 9.76 15.42
C SER A 37 22.24 10.24 14.70
N GLN A 38 21.34 9.33 14.32
CA GLN A 38 20.06 9.67 13.69
C GLN A 38 18.94 9.93 14.70
N ILE A 39 19.18 9.75 16.01
CA ILE A 39 18.18 9.92 17.06
C ILE A 39 18.65 11.01 18.03
N VAL A 40 17.84 12.05 18.18
CA VAL A 40 18.08 13.17 19.10
C VAL A 40 16.97 13.17 20.14
N PHE A 41 17.33 13.26 21.42
CA PHE A 41 16.39 13.48 22.50
C PHE A 41 16.42 14.96 22.90
N ASP A 42 15.29 15.63 22.73
CA ASP A 42 15.10 17.02 23.17
C ASP A 42 13.77 17.14 23.91
N ASP A 43 13.76 17.79 25.08
CA ASP A 43 12.58 18.00 25.95
C ASP A 43 11.67 16.76 26.14
N GLY A 44 12.28 15.58 26.34
CA GLY A 44 11.54 14.32 26.51
C GLY A 44 10.87 13.79 25.23
N ARG A 45 11.16 14.38 24.07
CA ARG A 45 10.69 13.95 22.75
C ARG A 45 11.83 13.32 21.95
N LEU A 46 11.49 12.25 21.24
CA LEU A 46 12.40 11.58 20.31
C LEU A 46 12.25 12.24 18.94
N HIS A 47 13.36 12.79 18.44
CA HIS A 47 13.47 13.36 17.11
C HIS A 47 14.37 12.46 16.26
N PHE A 48 13.94 12.16 15.04
CA PHE A 48 14.84 11.61 14.03
C PHE A 48 15.57 12.77 13.36
N ALA A 49 16.88 12.67 13.23
CA ALA A 49 17.65 13.61 12.42
C ALA A 49 17.09 13.59 11.00
N ALA A 50 16.79 14.76 10.45
CA ALA A 50 16.35 14.86 9.07
C ALA A 50 17.43 14.24 8.16
N LEU A 51 17.01 13.42 7.19
CA LEU A 51 17.91 13.00 6.14
C LEU A 51 18.36 14.26 5.39
N GLU A 52 19.67 14.47 5.35
CA GLU A 52 20.24 15.53 4.52
C GLU A 52 19.79 15.29 3.08
N PRO A 53 19.06 16.24 2.47
CA PRO A 53 18.61 16.08 1.11
C PRO A 53 19.83 16.04 0.19
N GLU A 54 19.90 15.02 -0.67
CA GLU A 54 20.90 15.02 -1.73
C GLU A 54 20.75 16.30 -2.56
N PRO A 55 21.85 17.00 -2.89
CA PRO A 55 21.78 18.25 -3.60
C PRO A 55 21.13 18.01 -4.97
N GLU A 56 19.96 18.61 -5.18
CA GLU A 56 19.19 18.44 -6.40
C GLU A 56 20.06 18.87 -7.62
N PRO A 57 20.32 17.96 -8.58
CA PRO A 57 21.13 18.26 -9.74
C PRO A 57 20.49 19.40 -10.55
N ALA A 58 21.32 20.26 -11.14
CA ALA A 58 20.84 21.44 -11.86
C ALA A 58 19.86 21.11 -13.01
N SER A 59 19.93 19.90 -13.56
CA SER A 59 19.00 19.36 -14.57
C SER A 59 17.57 19.18 -14.08
N LEU A 60 17.34 19.05 -12.76
CA LEU A 60 16.02 18.90 -12.13
C LEU A 60 15.42 20.23 -11.62
N ARG A 61 16.15 21.35 -11.73
CA ARG A 61 15.66 22.66 -11.27
C ARG A 61 14.68 23.33 -12.24
N GLN A 62 14.65 22.91 -13.50
CA GLN A 62 13.77 23.44 -14.55
C GLN A 62 12.52 22.60 -14.92
N PRO A 63 12.44 21.26 -14.76
CA PRO A 63 11.28 20.49 -15.25
C PRO A 63 9.99 20.66 -14.43
N ARG A 64 10.04 21.19 -13.19
CA ARG A 64 8.83 21.30 -12.34
C ARG A 64 7.75 22.21 -12.93
N GLY A 65 8.09 23.09 -13.88
CA GLY A 65 7.10 23.89 -14.60
C GLY A 65 6.22 23.09 -15.57
N GLY A 66 6.57 21.85 -15.91
CA GLY A 66 5.81 21.03 -16.87
C GLY A 66 4.92 19.96 -16.27
N GLY A 67 4.97 19.73 -14.94
CA GLY A 67 4.16 18.72 -14.25
C GLY A 67 2.94 19.29 -13.50
N GLY A 68 2.70 20.60 -13.62
CA GLY A 68 1.80 21.35 -12.74
C GLY A 68 0.32 21.38 -13.12
N ASP A 69 -0.08 20.84 -14.27
CA ASP A 69 -1.46 20.88 -14.75
C ASP A 69 -2.17 19.52 -14.69
N ALA A 70 -1.64 18.56 -13.93
CA ALA A 70 -2.43 17.39 -13.57
C ALA A 70 -3.56 17.87 -12.66
N ALA A 71 -4.74 18.11 -13.26
CA ALA A 71 -5.97 18.36 -12.52
C ALA A 71 -6.09 17.30 -11.41
N PRO A 72 -6.52 17.68 -10.19
CA PRO A 72 -6.71 16.70 -9.13
C PRO A 72 -7.62 15.58 -9.64
N VAL A 73 -7.04 14.40 -9.80
CA VAL A 73 -7.76 13.22 -10.26
C VAL A 73 -8.74 12.81 -9.17
N ASP A 74 -10.02 12.68 -9.53
CA ASP A 74 -10.99 12.03 -8.67
C ASP A 74 -10.70 10.52 -8.67
N LEU A 75 -10.15 10.02 -7.55
CA LEU A 75 -9.67 8.64 -7.43
C LEU A 75 -10.72 7.58 -7.82
N PRO A 76 -12.01 7.67 -7.42
CA PRO A 76 -13.04 6.76 -7.87
C PRO A 76 -13.26 6.81 -9.39
N GLU A 77 -13.27 8.00 -9.99
CA GLU A 77 -13.46 8.16 -11.44
C GLU A 77 -12.30 7.53 -12.22
N ALA A 78 -11.06 7.80 -11.81
CA ALA A 78 -9.88 7.16 -12.41
C ALA A 78 -9.90 5.63 -12.25
N LEU A 79 -10.37 5.10 -11.12
CA LEU A 79 -10.51 3.66 -10.94
C LEU A 79 -11.57 3.07 -11.88
N LEU A 80 -12.70 3.76 -12.08
CA LEU A 80 -13.73 3.33 -13.00
C LEU A 80 -13.24 3.35 -14.46
N GLU A 81 -12.47 4.37 -14.82
CA GLU A 81 -11.79 4.43 -16.12
C GLU A 81 -10.85 3.24 -16.27
N VAL A 82 -9.97 2.99 -15.30
CA VAL A 82 -9.04 1.83 -15.29
C VAL A 82 -9.80 0.51 -15.46
N PHE A 83 -10.91 0.34 -14.75
CA PHE A 83 -11.75 -0.85 -14.89
C PHE A 83 -12.30 -1.02 -16.30
N SER A 84 -12.68 0.08 -16.97
CA SER A 84 -13.24 0.01 -18.32
C SER A 84 -12.28 -0.61 -19.35
N TRP A 85 -10.97 -0.38 -19.23
CA TRP A 85 -9.97 -0.91 -20.17
C TRP A 85 -9.16 -2.10 -19.66
N THR A 86 -9.18 -2.40 -18.35
CA THR A 86 -8.52 -3.60 -17.77
C THR A 86 -9.48 -4.77 -17.51
N GLY A 87 -10.77 -4.48 -17.28
CA GLY A 87 -11.73 -5.45 -16.78
C GLY A 87 -11.33 -6.06 -15.42
N ALA A 88 -10.55 -5.34 -14.61
CA ALA A 88 -10.08 -5.81 -13.30
C ALA A 88 -11.23 -5.99 -12.29
N ASP A 89 -12.30 -5.21 -12.44
CA ASP A 89 -13.54 -5.30 -11.65
C ASP A 89 -14.22 -6.68 -11.76
N GLN A 90 -14.08 -7.35 -12.91
CA GLN A 90 -14.65 -8.69 -13.13
C GLN A 90 -14.01 -9.77 -12.23
N ALA A 91 -12.85 -9.50 -11.62
CA ALA A 91 -12.21 -10.42 -10.70
C ALA A 91 -12.92 -10.51 -9.34
N PHE A 92 -13.77 -9.52 -9.01
CA PHE A 92 -14.52 -9.48 -7.76
C PHE A 92 -15.82 -10.29 -7.90
N THR A 93 -15.72 -11.58 -7.62
CA THR A 93 -16.84 -12.53 -7.66
C THR A 93 -17.43 -12.78 -6.28
N SER A 94 -18.72 -13.13 -6.21
CA SER A 94 -19.40 -13.45 -4.95
C SER A 94 -18.77 -14.67 -4.25
N VAL A 95 -18.80 -14.71 -2.92
CA VAL A 95 -18.36 -15.85 -2.12
C VAL A 95 -19.10 -17.15 -2.46
N THR A 96 -20.35 -17.05 -2.94
CA THR A 96 -21.16 -18.18 -3.39
C THR A 96 -20.88 -18.62 -4.83
N GLY A 97 -19.89 -18.01 -5.50
CA GLY A 97 -19.48 -18.38 -6.86
C GLY A 97 -20.41 -17.92 -7.99
N GLY A 98 -21.48 -17.20 -7.66
CA GLY A 98 -22.37 -16.60 -8.66
C GLY A 98 -21.80 -15.32 -9.28
N GLU A 99 -22.15 -15.07 -10.55
CA GLU A 99 -21.94 -13.76 -11.17
C GLU A 99 -22.62 -12.67 -10.37
N ALA A 100 -21.98 -11.51 -10.35
CA ALA A 100 -22.38 -10.42 -9.52
C ALA A 100 -23.65 -9.75 -10.06
N ARG A 101 -24.82 -10.14 -9.54
CA ARG A 101 -26.14 -9.63 -9.95
C ARG A 101 -26.47 -8.23 -9.42
N LEU A 102 -25.53 -7.58 -8.73
CA LEU A 102 -25.72 -6.24 -8.17
C LEU A 102 -25.52 -5.19 -9.27
N LYS A 103 -26.58 -4.47 -9.63
CA LYS A 103 -26.52 -3.32 -10.52
C LYS A 103 -25.51 -2.29 -10.00
N ASP A 104 -24.60 -1.80 -10.83
CA ASP A 104 -23.56 -0.82 -10.48
C ASP A 104 -22.54 -1.34 -9.44
N LEU A 105 -22.21 -2.63 -9.48
CA LEU A 105 -21.24 -3.20 -8.55
C LEU A 105 -19.84 -2.59 -8.69
N HIS A 106 -19.38 -2.32 -9.91
CA HIS A 106 -18.08 -1.70 -10.17
C HIS A 106 -17.93 -0.34 -9.43
N VAL A 107 -19.02 0.43 -9.30
CA VAL A 107 -19.06 1.68 -8.52
C VAL A 107 -18.85 1.39 -7.03
N THR A 108 -19.55 0.40 -6.48
CA THR A 108 -19.37 -0.01 -5.08
C THR A 108 -17.95 -0.52 -4.83
N ILE A 109 -17.38 -1.30 -5.75
CA ILE A 109 -15.99 -1.79 -5.66
C ILE A 109 -15.02 -0.62 -5.68
N ALA A 110 -15.13 0.30 -6.64
CA ALA A 110 -14.25 1.48 -6.74
C ALA A 110 -14.29 2.32 -5.46
N ALA A 111 -15.48 2.57 -4.90
CA ALA A 111 -15.64 3.26 -3.62
C ALA A 111 -14.93 2.53 -2.46
N LEU A 112 -15.07 1.21 -2.38
CA LEU A 112 -14.37 0.41 -1.36
C LEU A 112 -12.85 0.42 -1.55
N LEU A 113 -12.37 0.34 -2.79
CA LEU A 113 -10.93 0.44 -3.09
C LEU A 113 -10.35 1.76 -2.59
N VAL A 114 -11.04 2.88 -2.80
CA VAL A 114 -10.61 4.19 -2.31
C VAL A 114 -10.65 4.23 -0.78
N ALA A 115 -11.72 3.73 -0.16
CA ALA A 115 -11.84 3.69 1.29
C ALA A 115 -10.69 2.90 1.96
N HIS A 116 -10.36 1.73 1.40
CA HIS A 116 -9.26 0.87 1.86
C HIS A 116 -7.89 1.48 1.58
N SER A 117 -7.67 1.99 0.37
CA SER A 117 -6.36 2.51 -0.05
C SER A 117 -5.98 3.81 0.65
N CYS A 118 -6.98 4.64 0.96
CA CYS A 118 -6.78 5.90 1.67
C CYS A 118 -6.93 5.78 3.20
N ASN A 119 -7.27 4.59 3.72
CA ASN A 119 -7.49 4.33 5.15
C ASN A 119 -8.56 5.26 5.80
N VAL A 120 -9.59 5.64 5.04
CA VAL A 120 -10.57 6.66 5.48
C VAL A 120 -11.91 6.09 5.96
N GLY A 121 -12.06 4.76 5.94
CA GLY A 121 -13.33 4.09 6.28
C GLY A 121 -14.45 4.41 5.28
N TYR A 122 -15.70 4.05 5.61
CA TYR A 122 -16.82 4.17 4.66
C TYR A 122 -17.44 5.56 4.60
N THR A 123 -17.35 6.35 5.68
CA THR A 123 -18.01 7.66 5.78
C THR A 123 -17.77 8.57 4.57
N PRO A 124 -16.55 8.71 4.03
CA PRO A 124 -16.29 9.62 2.91
C PRO A 124 -16.79 9.12 1.57
N VAL A 125 -17.07 7.81 1.44
CA VAL A 125 -17.50 7.19 0.19
C VAL A 125 -19.00 6.89 0.16
N ILE A 126 -19.72 7.21 1.24
CA ILE A 126 -21.18 7.11 1.28
C ILE A 126 -21.79 8.25 0.47
N GLY A 127 -22.75 7.90 -0.39
CA GLY A 127 -23.39 8.84 -1.31
C GLY A 127 -24.91 8.70 -1.39
N ALA A 128 -25.50 9.57 -2.22
CA ALA A 128 -26.94 9.54 -2.49
C ALA A 128 -27.37 8.28 -3.26
N ALA A 129 -26.52 7.78 -4.16
CA ALA A 129 -26.78 6.59 -4.97
C ALA A 129 -26.91 5.31 -4.15
N ASP A 130 -27.77 4.39 -4.59
CA ASP A 130 -27.96 3.08 -3.94
C ASP A 130 -26.67 2.26 -3.87
N ALA A 131 -25.80 2.41 -4.88
CA ALA A 131 -24.48 1.78 -4.94
C ALA A 131 -23.54 2.17 -3.78
N LEU A 132 -23.79 3.32 -3.16
CA LEU A 132 -22.94 3.96 -2.15
C LEU A 132 -23.59 4.01 -0.77
N LYS A 133 -24.66 3.24 -0.54
CA LYS A 133 -25.27 3.13 0.79
C LYS A 133 -24.38 2.26 1.68
N TYR A 134 -24.27 2.64 2.96
CA TYR A 134 -23.48 1.90 3.95
C TYR A 134 -23.76 0.40 3.97
N GLY A 135 -25.04 0.00 4.01
CA GLY A 135 -25.43 -1.41 4.04
C GLY A 135 -24.96 -2.18 2.81
N ARG A 136 -24.95 -1.52 1.64
CA ARG A 136 -24.46 -2.10 0.40
C ARG A 136 -22.93 -2.21 0.38
N LEU A 137 -22.23 -1.16 0.81
CA LEU A 137 -20.76 -1.17 0.93
C LEU A 137 -20.30 -2.29 1.85
N SER A 138 -20.91 -2.40 3.03
CA SER A 138 -20.62 -3.46 4.01
C SER A 138 -20.87 -4.87 3.45
N HIS A 139 -22.00 -5.07 2.76
CA HIS A 139 -22.31 -6.35 2.12
C HIS A 139 -21.29 -6.70 1.02
N VAL A 140 -20.95 -5.73 0.16
CA VAL A 140 -20.02 -5.97 -0.95
C VAL A 140 -18.61 -6.24 -0.43
N ASP A 141 -18.16 -5.51 0.57
CA ASP A 141 -16.86 -5.72 1.21
C ASP A 141 -16.71 -7.18 1.71
N GLN A 142 -17.69 -7.66 2.48
CA GLN A 142 -17.67 -9.01 3.04
C GLN A 142 -17.85 -10.11 1.98
N THR A 143 -18.61 -9.83 0.92
CA THR A 143 -19.05 -10.86 -0.04
C THR A 143 -18.14 -10.93 -1.28
N TYR A 144 -17.47 -9.85 -1.66
CA TYR A 144 -16.73 -9.74 -2.93
C TYR A 144 -15.24 -9.41 -2.75
N LEU A 145 -14.85 -8.66 -1.70
CA LEU A 145 -13.46 -8.29 -1.45
C LEU A 145 -12.79 -9.35 -0.56
N ARG A 146 -12.08 -10.28 -1.18
CA ARG A 146 -11.40 -11.41 -0.53
C ARG A 146 -9.96 -11.49 -1.01
N PRO A 147 -9.02 -12.05 -0.24
CA PRO A 147 -7.63 -12.18 -0.67
C PRO A 147 -7.47 -12.83 -2.06
N ALA A 148 -8.34 -13.77 -2.43
CA ALA A 148 -8.35 -14.37 -3.75
C ALA A 148 -8.77 -13.39 -4.88
N THR A 149 -9.81 -12.58 -4.65
CA THR A 149 -10.29 -11.60 -5.64
C THR A 149 -9.32 -10.44 -5.78
N TRP A 150 -8.70 -9.99 -4.69
CA TRP A 150 -7.58 -9.04 -4.68
C TRP A 150 -6.40 -9.51 -5.54
N ARG A 151 -5.94 -10.76 -5.35
CA ARG A 151 -4.84 -11.31 -6.15
C ARG A 151 -5.19 -11.39 -7.63
N ALA A 152 -6.42 -11.81 -7.95
CA ALA A 152 -6.88 -11.92 -9.33
C ALA A 152 -6.99 -10.54 -10.01
N ALA A 153 -7.53 -9.53 -9.31
CA ALA A 153 -7.57 -8.15 -9.81
C ALA A 153 -6.16 -7.59 -10.01
N ASN A 154 -5.25 -7.75 -9.04
CA ASN A 154 -3.86 -7.32 -9.15
C ASN A 154 -3.13 -7.98 -10.32
N ALA A 155 -3.34 -9.28 -10.55
CA ALA A 155 -2.73 -9.97 -11.68
C ALA A 155 -3.16 -9.35 -13.03
N LYS A 156 -4.45 -9.01 -13.19
CA LYS A 156 -4.95 -8.30 -14.37
C LYS A 156 -4.29 -6.93 -14.52
N LEU A 157 -4.26 -6.14 -13.44
CA LEU A 157 -3.66 -4.80 -13.45
C LEU A 157 -2.16 -4.84 -13.79
N ILE A 158 -1.40 -5.76 -13.19
CA ILE A 158 0.02 -5.95 -13.46
C ILE A 158 0.24 -6.36 -14.92
N HIS A 159 -0.60 -7.25 -15.46
CA HIS A 159 -0.50 -7.65 -16.86
C HIS A 159 -0.73 -6.47 -17.81
N CYS A 160 -1.75 -5.65 -17.55
CA CYS A 160 -2.01 -4.43 -18.31
C CYS A 160 -0.86 -3.41 -18.16
N GLN A 161 -0.34 -3.21 -16.95
CA GLN A 161 0.80 -2.29 -16.72
C GLN A 161 2.06 -2.78 -17.45
N ALA A 162 2.30 -4.08 -17.47
CA ALA A 162 3.44 -4.67 -18.15
C ALA A 162 3.41 -4.40 -19.67
N SER A 163 2.25 -4.22 -20.31
CA SER A 163 2.20 -3.91 -21.74
C SER A 163 2.67 -2.48 -22.08
N ILE A 164 2.80 -1.59 -21.08
CA ILE A 164 3.24 -0.22 -21.27
C ILE A 164 4.74 -0.21 -21.65
N PRO A 165 5.15 0.40 -22.78
CA PRO A 165 6.55 0.41 -23.21
C PRO A 165 7.52 0.94 -22.16
N LEU A 166 7.11 1.94 -21.39
CA LEU A 166 7.90 2.49 -20.29
C LEU A 166 8.14 1.46 -19.18
N ALA A 167 7.12 0.67 -18.82
CA ALA A 167 7.24 -0.38 -17.82
C ALA A 167 8.21 -1.49 -18.28
N GLN A 168 8.29 -1.75 -19.58
CA GLN A 168 9.28 -2.68 -20.14
C GLN A 168 10.71 -2.14 -20.02
N VAL A 169 10.91 -0.85 -20.26
CA VAL A 169 12.23 -0.20 -20.10
C VAL A 169 12.68 -0.23 -18.64
N TRP A 170 11.79 0.13 -17.71
CA TRP A 170 12.10 0.16 -16.27
C TRP A 170 12.14 -1.23 -15.61
N GLY A 171 11.37 -2.18 -16.12
CA GLY A 171 11.37 -3.57 -15.66
C GLY A 171 12.49 -4.41 -16.26
N SER A 172 13.13 -3.95 -17.33
CA SER A 172 14.36 -4.56 -17.82
C SER A 172 15.47 -4.34 -16.78
N SER A 173 16.09 -5.43 -16.32
CA SER A 173 17.19 -5.43 -15.35
C SER A 173 18.49 -4.83 -15.90
N THR A 174 18.40 -3.89 -16.83
CA THR A 174 19.55 -3.21 -17.41
C THR A 174 20.09 -2.22 -16.36
N PRO A 175 21.33 -2.38 -15.85
CA PRO A 175 21.86 -1.54 -14.78
C PRO A 175 22.20 -0.10 -15.24
N SER A 176 21.64 0.37 -16.36
CA SER A 176 22.05 1.62 -17.01
C SER A 176 21.71 2.88 -16.20
N CYS A 177 20.71 2.84 -15.31
CA CYS A 177 20.29 4.04 -14.57
C CYS A 177 21.05 4.28 -13.26
N CYS A 178 21.78 3.29 -12.73
CA CYS A 178 22.56 3.45 -11.49
C CYS A 178 24.07 3.61 -11.73
N SER A 179 24.51 3.69 -12.99
CA SER A 179 25.92 3.97 -13.33
C SER A 179 26.20 5.49 -13.27
N THR A 180 26.06 6.11 -12.11
CA THR A 180 26.89 7.29 -11.82
C THR A 180 28.26 6.75 -11.46
N ARG A 181 29.19 6.92 -12.39
CA ARG A 181 30.60 6.56 -12.30
C ARG A 181 31.26 7.35 -11.17
N GLY A 182 31.09 6.91 -9.93
CA GLY A 182 31.81 7.36 -8.74
C GLY A 182 32.74 6.25 -8.29
N THR A 183 34.04 6.42 -8.54
CA THR A 183 35.11 5.51 -8.12
C THR A 183 35.11 5.29 -6.61
N TRP A 184 34.64 4.12 -6.16
CA TRP A 184 34.99 3.58 -4.85
C TRP A 184 36.26 2.74 -5.00
N MET A 185 37.42 3.34 -4.70
CA MET A 185 38.64 2.59 -4.41
C MET A 185 38.55 2.04 -2.98
N PRO A 186 38.97 0.80 -2.73
CA PRO A 186 39.04 0.25 -1.38
C PRO A 186 40.32 0.72 -0.69
N ARG A 187 40.19 1.21 0.54
CA ARG A 187 41.22 1.15 1.57
C ARG A 187 40.61 0.49 2.80
#